data_AF-B4D619-F1
#
_entry.id   AF-B4D619-F1
#
_cell.length_a   1.000
_cell.length_b   1.000
_cell.length_c   1.000
_cell.angle_alpha   90.00
_cell.angle_beta   90.00
_cell.angle_gamma   90.00
#
_symmetry.space_group_name_H-M   'P 1'
#
loop_
_entity.id
_entity.type
_entity.pdbx_description
1 polymer ?
#
loop_
_entity_poly.entity_id
_entity_poly.type
_entity_poly.pdbx_seq_one_letter_code
_entity_poly.pdbx_strand_id
1 'polypeptide(L)'
;MIVPDSYCWTNPYMNGWIHHFYGLHFRNLYEKKIFTEFEFYELLMTRKERPEIMLKWCFDSDRAGMVYLCREHGINVAFSEDGFFPHYSTMHVDPLGFCWESSLSRMVFRGASDKQRARAQAARKAWLQKPGKELPASVKKPFVFWPLQLLHDQVNQWDLRVKNWCDLLRHFRSVLPDEFQLVLKKHPLTDTPDMAGLEELIPTLPNTVLLPKEVDLTTLLRESRAVAGVNSSVLYEARLMHHKPTYAYGRSWFTGHSDLIVPVLRHDRRPLPRLDWLADPTLMRNAWLDDYTDWFLAQLLARQFDHKLGEKQPAEFKKKVWHLSWQSYCQHGEAIFD
;
A
#
# COMPACT_ATOMS: atom_id res chain seq x y z
N MET A 1 -26.93 -5.22 13.74
CA MET A 1 -26.51 -5.56 12.36
C MET A 1 -26.35 -7.06 12.31
N ILE A 2 -27.12 -7.73 11.46
CA ILE A 2 -27.04 -9.19 11.26
C ILE A 2 -25.74 -9.46 10.51
N VAL A 3 -24.94 -10.41 10.98
CA VAL A 3 -23.72 -10.85 10.29
C VAL A 3 -24.18 -11.67 9.09
N PRO A 4 -23.69 -11.41 7.88
CA PRO A 4 -24.18 -12.13 6.72
C PRO A 4 -23.92 -13.63 6.84
N ASP A 5 -24.92 -14.42 6.48
CA ASP A 5 -24.92 -15.87 6.60
C ASP A 5 -23.99 -16.51 5.55
N SER A 6 -23.73 -15.83 4.41
CA SER A 6 -22.93 -16.39 3.31
C SER A 6 -21.92 -15.44 2.64
N TYR A 7 -20.70 -15.95 2.37
CA TYR A 7 -19.53 -15.21 1.85
C TYR A 7 -18.84 -15.96 0.70
N CYS A 8 -18.41 -15.22 -0.31
CA CYS A 8 -17.53 -15.74 -1.36
C CYS A 8 -16.22 -14.95 -1.43
N TRP A 9 -15.16 -15.64 -1.83
CA TRP A 9 -13.87 -15.02 -2.10
C TRP A 9 -13.42 -15.30 -3.52
N THR A 10 -12.88 -14.29 -4.19
CA THR A 10 -12.31 -14.47 -5.53
C THR A 10 -10.86 -14.04 -5.63
N ASN A 11 -10.09 -14.84 -6.38
CA ASN A 11 -8.71 -14.55 -6.73
C ASN A 11 -8.42 -14.97 -8.17
N PRO A 12 -8.10 -14.00 -9.04
CA PRO A 12 -7.79 -14.29 -10.44
C PRO A 12 -6.36 -14.85 -10.63
N TYR A 13 -5.49 -14.79 -9.63
CA TYR A 13 -4.14 -15.37 -9.71
C TYR A 13 -4.17 -16.86 -9.40
N MET A 14 -4.36 -17.68 -10.44
CA MET A 14 -4.34 -19.14 -10.30
C MET A 14 -3.02 -19.70 -9.74
N ASN A 15 -1.92 -18.92 -9.69
CA ASN A 15 -0.59 -19.37 -9.26
C ASN A 15 0.12 -18.43 -8.26
N GLY A 16 -0.62 -17.55 -7.58
CA GLY A 16 -0.02 -16.58 -6.65
C GLY A 16 0.26 -17.12 -5.25
N TRP A 17 1.16 -16.44 -4.51
CA TRP A 17 1.40 -16.60 -3.08
C TRP A 17 0.10 -16.66 -2.25
N ILE A 18 -0.94 -15.99 -2.73
CA ILE A 18 -2.28 -15.97 -2.12
C ILE A 18 -3.01 -17.33 -2.12
N HIS A 19 -2.66 -18.29 -2.99
CA HIS A 19 -3.19 -19.65 -2.90
C HIS A 19 -2.79 -20.34 -1.60
N HIS A 20 -1.54 -20.11 -1.18
CA HIS A 20 -1.00 -20.62 0.07
C HIS A 20 -1.71 -19.98 1.26
N PHE A 21 -1.86 -18.65 1.23
CA PHE A 21 -2.58 -17.92 2.27
C PHE A 21 -4.06 -18.29 2.35
N TYR A 22 -4.73 -18.55 1.22
CA TYR A 22 -6.14 -18.93 1.23
C TYR A 22 -6.38 -20.20 2.06
N GLY A 23 -5.58 -21.24 1.79
CA GLY A 23 -5.71 -22.52 2.47
C GLY A 23 -5.41 -22.43 3.97
N LEU A 24 -4.46 -21.57 4.36
CA LEU A 24 -4.03 -21.43 5.75
C LEU A 24 -4.93 -20.53 6.59
N HIS A 25 -5.31 -19.37 6.07
CA HIS A 25 -5.89 -18.29 6.87
C HIS A 25 -7.35 -18.01 6.55
N PHE A 26 -7.81 -18.40 5.36
CA PHE A 26 -9.06 -17.88 4.80
C PHE A 26 -10.13 -18.94 4.53
N ARG A 27 -9.77 -20.22 4.45
CA ARG A 27 -10.73 -21.31 4.26
C ARG A 27 -11.85 -21.33 5.30
N ASN A 28 -11.54 -20.95 6.54
CA ASN A 28 -12.52 -20.88 7.63
C ASN A 28 -13.32 -19.57 7.64
N LEU A 29 -12.87 -18.55 6.90
CA LEU A 29 -13.52 -17.24 6.83
C LEU A 29 -14.55 -17.15 5.71
N TYR A 30 -14.37 -17.92 4.63
CA TYR A 30 -15.21 -17.88 3.44
C TYR A 30 -15.80 -19.24 3.13
N GLU A 31 -17.05 -19.25 2.65
CA GLU A 31 -17.72 -20.51 2.32
C GLU A 31 -17.18 -21.13 1.03
N LYS A 32 -16.89 -20.27 0.05
CA LYS A 32 -16.54 -20.69 -1.30
C LYS A 32 -15.47 -19.78 -1.89
N LYS A 33 -14.45 -20.42 -2.45
CA LYS A 33 -13.46 -19.80 -3.33
C LYS A 33 -13.95 -19.86 -4.77
N ILE A 34 -13.76 -18.77 -5.49
CA ILE A 34 -14.18 -18.57 -6.88
C ILE A 34 -12.99 -18.04 -7.69
N PHE A 35 -12.62 -18.72 -8.75
CA PHE A 35 -11.47 -18.37 -9.58
C PHE A 35 -11.82 -17.55 -10.80
N THR A 36 -13.01 -17.77 -11.35
CA THR A 36 -13.42 -17.19 -12.63
C THR A 36 -14.84 -16.62 -12.56
N GLU A 37 -15.15 -15.72 -13.48
CA GLU A 37 -16.52 -15.21 -13.65
C GLU A 37 -17.51 -16.34 -13.99
N PHE A 38 -17.09 -17.32 -14.78
CA PHE A 38 -17.90 -18.49 -15.11
C PHE A 38 -18.24 -19.33 -13.86
N GLU A 39 -17.26 -19.63 -13.01
CA GLU A 39 -17.52 -20.33 -11.74
C GLU A 39 -18.46 -19.53 -10.83
N PHE A 40 -18.36 -18.21 -10.83
CA PHE A 40 -19.30 -17.38 -10.07
C PHE A 40 -20.71 -17.50 -10.63
N TYR A 41 -20.84 -17.40 -11.95
CA TYR A 41 -22.13 -17.54 -12.62
C TYR A 41 -22.77 -18.91 -12.32
N GLU A 42 -22.01 -20.01 -12.41
CA GLU A 42 -22.49 -21.34 -12.03
C GLU A 42 -22.95 -21.40 -10.57
N LEU A 43 -22.21 -20.76 -9.65
CA LEU A 43 -22.60 -20.66 -8.24
C LEU A 43 -23.96 -19.94 -8.08
N LEU A 44 -24.17 -18.83 -8.80
CA LEU A 44 -25.41 -18.06 -8.77
C LEU A 44 -26.60 -18.82 -9.36
N MET A 45 -26.36 -19.69 -10.34
CA MET A 45 -27.40 -20.50 -10.98
C MET A 45 -27.77 -21.74 -10.17
N THR A 46 -26.84 -22.29 -9.39
CA THR A 46 -27.02 -23.58 -8.70
C THR A 46 -27.42 -23.46 -7.24
N ARG A 47 -27.08 -22.35 -6.56
CA ARG A 47 -27.43 -22.17 -5.15
C ARG A 47 -28.82 -21.58 -4.98
N LYS A 48 -29.58 -22.15 -4.04
CA LYS A 48 -30.86 -21.58 -3.57
C LYS A 48 -30.65 -20.27 -2.80
N GLU A 49 -29.56 -20.18 -2.04
CA GLU A 49 -29.17 -19.02 -1.25
C GLU A 49 -27.92 -18.37 -1.86
N ARG A 50 -28.01 -17.06 -2.11
CA ARG A 50 -26.92 -16.29 -2.71
C ARG A 50 -25.98 -15.76 -1.62
N PRO A 51 -24.66 -15.64 -1.90
CA PRO A 51 -23.76 -14.95 -1.00
C PRO A 51 -24.23 -13.52 -0.81
N GLU A 52 -24.26 -13.05 0.43
CA GLU A 52 -24.61 -11.65 0.70
C GLU A 52 -23.44 -10.73 0.35
N ILE A 53 -22.21 -11.22 0.44
CA ILE A 53 -21.01 -10.45 0.14
C ILE A 53 -19.93 -11.26 -0.58
N MET A 54 -19.30 -10.60 -1.54
CA MET A 54 -18.10 -11.02 -2.25
C MET A 54 -16.90 -10.22 -1.73
N LEU A 55 -15.87 -10.91 -1.24
CA LEU A 55 -14.56 -10.32 -1.00
C LEU A 55 -13.62 -10.63 -2.16
N LYS A 56 -13.08 -9.59 -2.79
CA LYS A 56 -12.25 -9.72 -3.99
C LYS A 56 -10.80 -9.40 -3.69
N TRP A 57 -9.88 -10.33 -3.98
CA TRP A 57 -8.45 -10.05 -3.96
C TRP A 57 -8.06 -9.13 -5.12
N CYS A 58 -7.29 -8.10 -4.82
CA CYS A 58 -7.30 -6.86 -5.56
C CYS A 58 -6.34 -6.79 -6.73
N PHE A 59 -6.50 -7.60 -7.79
CA PHE A 59 -5.63 -7.46 -8.95
C PHE A 59 -6.24 -8.03 -10.25
N ASP A 60 -7.40 -7.54 -10.70
CA ASP A 60 -8.08 -8.11 -11.88
C ASP A 60 -8.40 -7.10 -12.98
N SER A 61 -8.13 -7.46 -14.24
CA SER A 61 -8.65 -6.78 -15.44
C SER A 61 -10.14 -7.05 -15.65
N ASP A 62 -10.65 -8.19 -15.18
CA ASP A 62 -12.07 -8.59 -15.25
C ASP A 62 -12.89 -8.02 -14.08
N ARG A 63 -12.29 -7.09 -13.32
CA ARG A 63 -12.90 -6.40 -12.18
C ARG A 63 -14.29 -5.86 -12.51
N ALA A 64 -14.49 -5.33 -13.71
CA ALA A 64 -15.76 -4.74 -14.10
C ALA A 64 -16.88 -5.79 -14.19
N GLY A 65 -16.62 -6.96 -14.80
CA GLY A 65 -17.60 -8.03 -14.99
C GLY A 65 -18.08 -8.60 -13.66
N MET A 66 -17.15 -9.05 -12.82
CA MET A 66 -17.46 -9.61 -11.51
C MET A 66 -18.19 -8.64 -10.58
N VAL A 67 -17.77 -7.37 -10.52
CA VAL A 67 -18.44 -6.35 -9.70
C VAL A 67 -19.83 -6.03 -10.25
N TYR A 68 -19.99 -5.96 -11.57
CA TYR A 68 -21.27 -5.78 -12.22
C TYR A 68 -22.22 -6.94 -11.90
N LEU A 69 -21.80 -8.19 -12.07
CA LEU A 69 -22.58 -9.38 -11.71
C LEU A 69 -23.00 -9.34 -10.23
N CYS A 70 -22.09 -9.00 -9.32
CA CYS A 70 -22.46 -8.88 -7.90
C CYS A 70 -23.60 -7.85 -7.72
N ARG A 71 -23.47 -6.67 -8.34
CA ARG A 71 -24.48 -5.60 -8.23
C ARG A 71 -25.83 -5.99 -8.82
N GLU A 72 -25.85 -6.60 -10.02
CA GLU A 72 -27.07 -7.10 -10.67
C GLU A 72 -27.83 -8.11 -9.80
N HIS A 73 -27.09 -8.90 -9.01
CA HIS A 73 -27.66 -9.90 -8.13
C HIS A 73 -27.88 -9.44 -6.69
N GLY A 74 -27.66 -8.15 -6.38
CA GLY A 74 -27.81 -7.58 -5.04
C GLY A 74 -26.73 -7.99 -4.03
N ILE A 75 -25.63 -8.57 -4.53
CA ILE A 75 -24.51 -9.07 -3.74
C ILE A 75 -23.57 -7.90 -3.46
N ASN A 76 -23.25 -7.71 -2.19
CA ASN A 76 -22.36 -6.66 -1.75
C ASN A 76 -20.90 -7.00 -2.10
N VAL A 77 -20.03 -6.00 -2.21
CA VAL A 77 -18.64 -6.20 -2.63
C VAL A 77 -17.69 -5.45 -1.73
N ALA A 78 -16.58 -6.08 -1.38
CA ALA A 78 -15.43 -5.46 -0.75
C ALA A 78 -14.14 -5.92 -1.43
N PHE A 79 -13.10 -5.10 -1.37
CA PHE A 79 -11.82 -5.30 -2.05
C PHE A 79 -10.75 -5.54 -1.00
N SER A 80 -9.97 -6.62 -1.09
CA SER A 80 -8.90 -6.95 -0.15
C SER A 80 -7.51 -7.03 -0.77
N GLU A 81 -6.49 -6.64 0.00
CA GLU A 81 -5.07 -6.91 -0.24
C GLU A 81 -4.37 -7.26 1.09
N ASP A 82 -3.10 -7.68 1.05
CA ASP A 82 -2.19 -7.55 2.18
C ASP A 82 -2.25 -6.12 2.79
N GLY A 83 -2.36 -6.06 4.11
CA GLY A 83 -2.34 -4.84 4.91
C GLY A 83 -0.92 -4.37 5.20
N PHE A 84 -0.74 -3.12 5.61
CA PHE A 84 0.56 -2.45 5.65
C PHE A 84 1.27 -2.53 7.01
N PHE A 85 0.51 -2.58 8.11
CA PHE A 85 1.03 -2.40 9.47
C PHE A 85 0.54 -3.47 10.45
N PRO A 86 1.29 -4.57 10.69
CA PRO A 86 2.46 -5.02 9.93
C PRO A 86 2.12 -5.71 8.61
N HIS A 87 2.97 -5.49 7.61
CA HIS A 87 2.90 -6.12 6.30
C HIS A 87 2.86 -7.65 6.41
N TYR A 88 2.01 -8.31 5.60
CA TYR A 88 1.77 -9.77 5.57
C TYR A 88 1.14 -10.43 6.82
N SER A 89 0.92 -9.66 7.89
CA SER A 89 0.20 -10.15 9.08
C SER A 89 -1.21 -9.59 9.19
N THR A 90 -1.51 -8.62 8.34
CA THR A 90 -2.80 -7.97 8.27
C THR A 90 -3.33 -8.04 6.85
N MET A 91 -4.64 -7.97 6.72
CA MET A 91 -5.33 -7.72 5.46
C MET A 91 -5.83 -6.27 5.46
N HIS A 92 -5.85 -5.62 4.31
CA HIS A 92 -6.54 -4.37 4.07
C HIS A 92 -7.85 -4.66 3.35
N VAL A 93 -8.94 -3.97 3.68
CA VAL A 93 -10.21 -4.05 2.95
C VAL A 93 -10.76 -2.66 2.71
N ASP A 94 -11.20 -2.44 1.48
CA ASP A 94 -11.73 -1.17 1.01
C ASP A 94 -13.06 -1.38 0.26
N PRO A 95 -14.02 -0.46 0.42
CA PRO A 95 -15.32 -0.59 -0.23
C PRO A 95 -15.31 -0.22 -1.73
N LEU A 96 -14.33 0.57 -2.16
CA LEU A 96 -14.31 1.15 -3.51
C LEU A 96 -13.28 0.51 -4.42
N GLY A 97 -12.16 0.03 -3.89
CA GLY A 97 -11.13 -0.56 -4.73
C GLY A 97 -9.75 -0.63 -4.11
N PHE A 98 -8.78 -0.67 -5.01
CA PHE A 98 -7.40 -0.98 -4.69
C PHE A 98 -6.46 0.11 -5.18
N CYS A 99 -5.35 0.34 -4.46
CA CYS A 99 -4.42 1.43 -4.75
C CYS A 99 -5.13 2.77 -4.99
N TRP A 100 -4.95 3.40 -6.15
CA TRP A 100 -5.54 4.69 -6.50
C TRP A 100 -7.06 4.63 -6.74
N GLU A 101 -7.65 3.44 -6.75
CA GLU A 101 -9.10 3.24 -6.84
C GLU A 101 -9.75 3.04 -5.46
N SER A 102 -8.93 3.00 -4.39
CA SER A 102 -9.39 2.92 -3.01
C SER A 102 -10.26 4.12 -2.63
N SER A 103 -11.17 3.91 -1.68
CA SER A 103 -11.89 4.98 -1.00
C SER A 103 -10.95 6.03 -0.42
N LEU A 104 -9.79 5.61 0.10
CA LEU A 104 -8.83 6.47 0.77
C LEU A 104 -8.34 7.59 -0.15
N SER A 105 -7.98 7.26 -1.40
CA SER A 105 -7.48 8.22 -2.40
C SER A 105 -8.51 9.29 -2.80
N ARG A 106 -9.78 9.12 -2.42
CA ARG A 106 -10.87 10.06 -2.69
C ARG A 106 -11.28 10.86 -1.45
N MET A 107 -10.78 10.49 -0.28
CA MET A 107 -11.12 11.16 0.97
C MET A 107 -10.44 12.52 1.05
N VAL A 108 -11.12 13.48 1.65
CA VAL A 108 -10.57 14.82 1.88
C VAL A 108 -10.22 14.95 3.36
N PHE A 109 -8.98 15.31 3.65
CA PHE A 109 -8.56 15.58 5.03
C PHE A 109 -9.28 16.81 5.59
N ARG A 110 -9.91 16.65 6.76
CA ARG A 110 -10.64 17.71 7.48
C ARG A 110 -10.16 17.92 8.92
N GLY A 111 -9.09 17.21 9.31
CA GLY A 111 -8.65 17.10 10.70
C GLY A 111 -8.82 15.68 11.23
N ALA A 112 -7.92 15.25 12.12
CA ALA A 112 -8.09 14.01 12.85
C ALA A 112 -9.01 14.20 14.06
N SER A 113 -9.83 13.22 14.40
CA SER A 113 -10.47 13.16 15.72
C SER A 113 -9.49 12.71 16.79
N ASP A 114 -9.79 12.94 18.07
CA ASP A 114 -8.91 12.49 19.16
C ASP A 114 -8.73 10.96 19.18
N LYS A 115 -9.80 10.22 18.83
CA LYS A 115 -9.74 8.76 18.66
C LYS A 115 -8.79 8.37 17.53
N GLN A 116 -8.84 9.07 16.40
CA GLN A 116 -7.95 8.83 15.26
C GLN A 116 -6.49 9.15 15.63
N ARG A 117 -6.23 10.30 16.28
CA ARG A 117 -4.89 10.68 16.78
C ARG A 117 -4.33 9.63 17.73
N ALA A 118 -5.10 9.27 18.76
CA ALA A 118 -4.67 8.30 19.77
C ALA A 118 -4.33 6.94 19.12
N ARG A 119 -5.16 6.47 18.18
CA ARG A 119 -4.93 5.23 17.43
C ARG A 119 -3.65 5.30 16.59
N ALA A 120 -3.49 6.37 15.80
CA ALA A 120 -2.33 6.56 14.94
C ALA A 120 -1.03 6.67 15.73
N GLN A 121 -1.03 7.44 16.82
CA GLN A 121 0.13 7.65 17.69
C GLN A 121 0.51 6.36 18.42
N ALA A 122 -0.46 5.59 18.90
CA ALA A 122 -0.20 4.28 19.51
C ALA A 122 0.45 3.32 18.51
N ALA A 123 -0.10 3.22 17.29
CA ALA A 123 0.46 2.37 16.23
C ALA A 123 1.87 2.81 15.83
N ARG A 124 2.08 4.11 15.61
CA ARG A 124 3.40 4.68 15.29
C ARG A 124 4.40 4.42 16.41
N LYS A 125 4.03 4.63 17.67
CA LYS A 125 4.90 4.37 18.82
C LYS A 125 5.34 2.91 18.87
N ALA A 126 4.40 1.97 18.71
CA ALA A 126 4.70 0.55 18.67
C ALA A 126 5.62 0.19 17.49
N TRP A 127 5.40 0.80 16.32
CA TRP A 127 6.25 0.59 15.15
C TRP A 127 7.69 1.06 15.37
N LEU A 128 7.86 2.27 15.92
CA LEU A 128 9.17 2.90 16.13
C LEU A 128 10.02 2.22 17.22
N GLN A 129 9.41 1.37 18.05
CA GLN A 129 10.14 0.57 19.04
C GLN A 129 10.93 -0.60 18.43
N LYS A 130 10.74 -0.89 17.13
CA LYS A 130 11.50 -1.94 16.45
C LYS A 130 13.01 -1.59 16.46
N PRO A 131 13.87 -2.55 16.85
CA PRO A 131 15.32 -2.33 16.82
C PRO A 131 15.78 -2.14 15.38
N GLY A 132 16.73 -1.23 15.19
CA GLY A 132 17.43 -1.07 13.91
C GLY A 132 18.78 -1.79 13.96
N LYS A 133 19.37 -2.03 12.78
CA LYS A 133 20.78 -2.45 12.66
C LYS A 133 21.67 -1.25 12.32
N GLU A 134 22.99 -1.41 12.38
CA GLU A 134 23.90 -0.34 11.94
C GLU A 134 23.77 -0.10 10.42
N LEU A 135 24.01 1.16 10.01
CA LEU A 135 24.08 1.49 8.59
C LEU A 135 25.35 0.87 7.98
N PRO A 136 25.28 0.30 6.76
CA PRO A 136 26.48 -0.10 6.04
C PRO A 136 27.43 1.09 5.83
N ALA A 137 28.75 0.85 5.92
CA ALA A 137 29.77 1.89 5.77
C ALA A 137 29.75 2.61 4.39
N SER A 138 29.14 1.99 3.38
CA SER A 138 28.94 2.59 2.06
C SER A 138 27.90 3.72 2.05
N VAL A 139 27.05 3.80 3.08
CA VAL A 139 26.02 4.83 3.22
C VAL A 139 26.59 6.06 3.90
N LYS A 140 26.61 7.18 3.18
CA LYS A 140 27.10 8.49 3.64
C LYS A 140 25.91 9.42 3.85
N LYS A 141 25.85 10.08 5.01
CA LYS A 141 24.83 11.11 5.29
C LYS A 141 25.27 12.48 4.72
N PRO A 142 24.31 13.34 4.30
CA PRO A 142 22.88 13.05 4.20
C PRO A 142 22.57 12.18 2.97
N PHE A 143 21.52 11.37 3.04
CA PHE A 143 21.10 10.53 1.91
C PHE A 143 19.58 10.51 1.71
N VAL A 144 19.18 10.27 0.47
CA VAL A 144 17.80 9.94 0.09
C VAL A 144 17.72 8.45 -0.19
N PHE A 145 16.78 7.79 0.47
CA PHE A 145 16.57 6.36 0.33
C PHE A 145 15.57 6.06 -0.79
N TRP A 146 15.88 5.08 -1.63
CA TRP A 146 14.99 4.57 -2.66
C TRP A 146 14.81 3.05 -2.52
N PRO A 147 13.66 2.57 -2.01
CA PRO A 147 13.34 1.15 -2.01
C PRO A 147 13.04 0.70 -3.45
N LEU A 148 13.82 -0.23 -3.99
CA LEU A 148 13.47 -0.88 -5.25
C LEU A 148 12.27 -1.80 -5.03
N GLN A 149 11.43 -1.88 -6.04
CA GLN A 149 10.23 -2.73 -6.08
C GLN A 149 10.41 -3.82 -7.13
N LEU A 150 9.56 -4.84 -7.06
CA LEU A 150 9.47 -5.85 -8.11
C LEU A 150 8.97 -5.15 -9.39
N LEU A 151 9.71 -5.33 -10.48
CA LEU A 151 9.40 -4.75 -11.79
C LEU A 151 8.06 -5.25 -12.32
N HIS A 152 7.78 -6.54 -12.07
CA HIS A 152 6.56 -7.21 -12.49
C HIS A 152 5.44 -7.17 -11.45
N ASP A 153 5.58 -6.37 -10.39
CA ASP A 153 4.47 -6.06 -9.50
C ASP A 153 3.30 -5.47 -10.31
N GLN A 154 2.09 -5.97 -10.08
CA GLN A 154 0.92 -5.58 -10.87
C GLN A 154 0.59 -4.08 -10.75
N VAL A 155 0.84 -3.46 -9.60
CA VAL A 155 0.65 -2.02 -9.43
C VAL A 155 1.58 -1.25 -10.38
N ASN A 156 2.83 -1.70 -10.51
CA ASN A 156 3.82 -1.11 -11.42
C ASN A 156 3.46 -1.34 -12.89
N GLN A 157 2.96 -2.53 -13.22
CA GLN A 157 2.51 -2.87 -14.58
C GLN A 157 1.30 -2.05 -15.02
N TRP A 158 0.34 -1.81 -14.14
CA TRP A 158 -0.86 -1.04 -14.46
C TRP A 158 -0.62 0.46 -14.52
N ASP A 159 0.20 0.98 -13.62
CA ASP A 159 0.41 2.41 -13.50
C ASP A 159 1.45 2.95 -14.48
N LEU A 160 2.69 2.45 -14.40
CA LEU A 160 3.81 3.02 -15.12
C LEU A 160 4.20 2.26 -16.39
N ARG A 161 3.88 0.95 -16.48
CA ARG A 161 4.25 0.08 -17.61
C ARG A 161 5.74 0.15 -17.96
N VAL A 162 6.59 0.27 -16.93
CA VAL A 162 8.03 0.39 -17.11
C VAL A 162 8.66 -0.97 -17.42
N LYS A 163 9.68 -0.96 -18.29
CA LYS A 163 10.48 -2.15 -18.64
C LYS A 163 11.70 -2.35 -17.74
N ASN A 164 12.09 -1.30 -17.02
CA ASN A 164 13.15 -1.29 -16.01
C ASN A 164 13.04 0.01 -15.19
N TRP A 165 13.85 0.12 -14.14
CA TRP A 165 13.88 1.29 -13.26
C TRP A 165 14.86 2.39 -13.72
N CYS A 166 15.64 2.14 -14.78
CA CYS A 166 16.79 2.96 -15.15
C CYS A 166 16.42 4.42 -15.44
N ASP A 167 15.36 4.66 -16.20
CA ASP A 167 14.98 6.02 -16.58
C ASP A 167 14.49 6.85 -15.40
N LEU A 168 13.76 6.23 -14.47
CA LEU A 168 13.28 6.90 -13.26
C LEU A 168 14.46 7.27 -12.35
N LEU A 169 15.43 6.37 -12.21
CA LEU A 169 16.62 6.61 -11.39
C LEU A 169 17.54 7.68 -12.02
N ARG A 170 17.76 7.65 -13.34
CA ARG A 170 18.50 8.72 -14.04
C ARG A 170 17.84 10.07 -13.80
N HIS A 171 16.53 10.13 -14.00
CA HIS A 171 15.77 11.35 -13.79
C HIS A 171 15.87 11.84 -12.34
N PHE A 172 15.57 10.98 -11.36
CA PHE A 172 15.63 11.39 -9.96
C PHE A 172 17.01 11.84 -9.54
N ARG A 173 18.06 11.13 -9.98
CA ARG A 173 19.44 11.52 -9.70
C ARG A 173 19.80 12.87 -10.31
N SER A 174 19.29 13.21 -11.51
CA SER A 174 19.59 14.50 -12.16
C SER A 174 18.93 15.70 -11.49
N VAL A 175 17.88 15.48 -10.68
CA VAL A 175 17.18 16.56 -9.95
C VAL A 175 17.47 16.55 -8.44
N LEU A 176 18.17 15.52 -7.94
CA LEU A 176 18.61 15.42 -6.55
C LEU A 176 19.93 16.19 -6.37
N PRO A 177 20.05 17.08 -5.36
CA PRO A 177 21.30 17.82 -5.14
C PRO A 177 22.49 16.90 -4.82
N ASP A 178 23.68 17.32 -5.23
CA ASP A 178 24.91 16.50 -5.22
C ASP A 178 25.36 16.13 -3.80
N GLU A 179 25.05 16.97 -2.81
CA GLU A 179 25.35 16.73 -1.40
C GLU A 179 24.58 15.53 -0.81
N PHE A 180 23.49 15.11 -1.44
CA PHE A 180 22.73 13.93 -1.03
C PHE A 180 23.19 12.69 -1.77
N GLN A 181 23.56 11.65 -1.02
CA GLN A 181 23.74 10.32 -1.60
C GLN A 181 22.38 9.72 -1.98
N LEU A 182 22.28 9.09 -3.14
CA LEU A 182 21.14 8.26 -3.51
C LEU A 182 21.39 6.82 -3.08
N VAL A 183 20.64 6.33 -2.10
CA VAL A 183 20.81 4.97 -1.55
C VAL A 183 19.68 4.09 -2.05
N LEU A 184 19.99 3.15 -2.94
CA LEU A 184 19.05 2.18 -3.47
C LEU A 184 19.11 0.90 -2.64
N LYS A 185 17.98 0.23 -2.38
CA LYS A 185 17.97 -1.10 -1.74
C LYS A 185 17.12 -2.07 -2.53
N LYS A 186 17.66 -3.28 -2.80
CA LYS A 186 16.92 -4.38 -3.42
C LYS A 186 15.69 -4.79 -2.58
N HIS A 187 14.59 -5.16 -3.25
CA HIS A 187 13.42 -5.73 -2.60
C HIS A 187 13.78 -7.10 -2.00
N PRO A 188 13.17 -7.53 -0.87
CA PRO A 188 13.44 -8.86 -0.30
C PRO A 188 13.20 -10.02 -1.27
N LEU A 189 12.29 -9.83 -2.22
CA LEU A 189 11.92 -10.80 -3.25
C LEU A 189 12.54 -10.50 -4.63
N THR A 190 13.44 -9.53 -4.74
CA THR A 190 14.08 -9.17 -6.01
C THR A 190 14.76 -10.39 -6.64
N ASP A 191 14.53 -10.58 -7.93
CA ASP A 191 15.21 -11.54 -8.79
C ASP A 191 16.03 -10.86 -9.91
N THR A 192 16.56 -11.63 -10.87
CA THR A 192 17.38 -11.10 -11.97
C THR A 192 16.58 -10.16 -12.90
N PRO A 193 15.38 -10.50 -13.39
CA PRO A 193 14.53 -9.59 -14.15
C PRO A 193 14.32 -8.21 -13.51
N ASP A 194 14.10 -8.16 -12.20
CA ASP A 194 13.88 -6.90 -11.47
C ASP A 194 15.09 -5.95 -11.51
N MET A 195 16.28 -6.48 -11.76
CA MET A 195 17.55 -5.75 -11.80
C MET A 195 17.98 -5.35 -13.23
N ALA A 196 17.14 -5.60 -14.24
CA ALA A 196 17.48 -5.35 -15.64
C ALA A 196 18.02 -3.93 -15.89
N GLY A 197 19.26 -3.82 -16.34
CA GLY A 197 19.93 -2.56 -16.67
C GLY A 197 20.48 -1.76 -15.47
N LEU A 198 20.13 -2.15 -14.24
CA LEU A 198 20.50 -1.40 -13.03
C LEU A 198 21.96 -1.61 -12.65
N GLU A 199 22.46 -2.83 -12.83
CA GLU A 199 23.84 -3.17 -12.46
C GLU A 199 24.86 -2.44 -13.34
N GLU A 200 24.53 -2.17 -14.62
CA GLU A 200 25.34 -1.29 -15.46
C GLU A 200 25.10 0.20 -15.21
N LEU A 201 23.86 0.60 -14.89
CA LEU A 201 23.53 2.01 -14.67
C LEU A 201 24.17 2.58 -13.40
N ILE A 202 24.04 1.89 -12.27
CA ILE A 202 24.35 2.46 -10.95
C ILE A 202 25.80 2.96 -10.82
N PRO A 203 26.83 2.24 -11.32
CA PRO A 203 28.20 2.74 -11.32
C PRO A 203 28.40 4.06 -12.07
N THR A 204 27.50 4.39 -13.01
CA THR A 204 27.55 5.64 -13.79
C THR A 204 26.83 6.81 -13.14
N LEU A 205 26.02 6.56 -12.10
CA LEU A 205 25.29 7.60 -11.38
C LEU A 205 26.16 8.21 -10.28
N PRO A 206 26.29 9.55 -10.21
CA PRO A 206 27.09 10.19 -9.18
C PRO A 206 26.51 9.92 -7.78
N ASN A 207 27.38 9.77 -6.79
CA ASN A 207 27.02 9.65 -5.37
C ASN A 207 25.82 8.69 -5.13
N THR A 208 25.85 7.51 -5.75
CA THR A 208 24.76 6.52 -5.71
C THR A 208 25.31 5.17 -5.25
N VAL A 209 24.57 4.47 -4.38
CA VAL A 209 24.96 3.13 -3.92
C VAL A 209 23.78 2.16 -4.00
N LEU A 210 24.06 0.91 -4.37
CA LEU A 210 23.11 -0.19 -4.33
C LEU A 210 23.38 -1.08 -3.14
N LEU A 211 22.38 -1.22 -2.27
CA LEU A 211 22.43 -2.07 -1.10
C LEU A 211 21.79 -3.44 -1.36
N PRO A 212 22.32 -4.51 -0.75
CA PRO A 212 21.73 -5.83 -0.84
C PRO A 212 20.39 -5.89 -0.08
N LYS A 213 19.61 -6.94 -0.32
CA LYS A 213 18.22 -7.03 0.18
C LYS A 213 18.12 -7.22 1.69
N GLU A 214 19.20 -7.67 2.33
CA GLU A 214 19.34 -7.99 3.75
C GLU A 214 19.55 -6.76 4.65
N VAL A 215 19.87 -5.60 4.08
CA VAL A 215 20.04 -4.37 4.87
C VAL A 215 18.74 -4.03 5.58
N ASP A 216 18.83 -3.59 6.84
CA ASP A 216 17.67 -3.29 7.65
C ASP A 216 16.91 -2.06 7.15
N LEU A 217 15.62 -2.26 6.83
CA LEU A 217 14.75 -1.20 6.34
C LEU A 217 14.49 -0.13 7.42
N THR A 218 14.33 -0.55 8.68
CA THR A 218 14.00 0.35 9.80
C THR A 218 15.08 1.41 9.98
N THR A 219 16.35 1.01 9.95
CA THR A 219 17.49 1.94 10.02
C THR A 219 17.54 2.87 8.82
N LEU A 220 17.37 2.35 7.59
CA LEU A 220 17.38 3.21 6.40
C LEU A 220 16.29 4.28 6.45
N LEU A 221 15.07 3.91 6.82
CA LEU A 221 13.97 4.86 7.00
C LEU A 221 14.27 5.89 8.09
N ARG A 222 14.77 5.44 9.25
CA ARG A 222 15.09 6.31 10.39
C ARG A 222 16.17 7.34 10.05
N GLU A 223 17.25 6.89 9.41
CA GLU A 223 18.46 7.67 9.19
C GLU A 223 18.47 8.47 7.88
N SER A 224 17.59 8.13 6.93
CA SER A 224 17.46 8.88 5.68
C SER A 224 16.99 10.32 5.91
N ARG A 225 17.37 11.23 5.01
CA ARG A 225 16.80 12.58 4.98
C ARG A 225 15.40 12.57 4.38
N ALA A 226 15.21 11.80 3.32
CA ALA A 226 13.96 11.64 2.60
C ALA A 226 13.89 10.26 1.97
N VAL A 227 12.70 9.87 1.51
CA VAL A 227 12.48 8.62 0.77
C VAL A 227 11.84 8.94 -0.57
N ALA A 228 12.28 8.28 -1.63
CA ALA A 228 11.72 8.43 -2.96
C ALA A 228 11.46 7.07 -3.60
N GLY A 229 10.45 6.95 -4.44
CA GLY A 229 10.16 5.69 -5.09
C GLY A 229 9.02 5.82 -6.08
N VAL A 230 8.40 4.69 -6.40
CA VAL A 230 7.27 4.66 -7.32
C VAL A 230 5.95 4.66 -6.55
N ASN A 231 5.57 3.51 -6.01
CA ASN A 231 4.28 3.32 -5.32
C ASN A 231 4.40 2.32 -4.14
N SER A 232 5.63 2.06 -3.68
CA SER A 232 5.95 1.12 -2.61
C SER A 232 5.24 1.44 -1.31
N SER A 233 4.87 0.40 -0.55
CA SER A 233 4.37 0.56 0.80
C SER A 233 5.37 1.21 1.76
N VAL A 234 6.67 1.10 1.45
CA VAL A 234 7.76 1.74 2.20
C VAL A 234 7.64 3.27 2.18
N LEU A 235 6.99 3.86 1.16
CA LEU A 235 6.71 5.29 1.12
C LEU A 235 5.72 5.69 2.24
N TYR A 236 4.73 4.84 2.55
CA TYR A 236 3.86 5.06 3.72
C TYR A 236 4.64 4.95 5.01
N GLU A 237 5.52 3.96 5.15
CA GLU A 237 6.33 3.80 6.36
C GLU A 237 7.20 5.04 6.60
N ALA A 238 7.86 5.53 5.55
CA ALA A 238 8.67 6.74 5.60
C ALA A 238 7.87 7.96 6.07
N ARG A 239 6.72 8.20 5.43
CA ARG A 239 5.90 9.37 5.72
C ARG A 239 5.18 9.25 7.06
N LEU A 240 4.42 8.17 7.25
CA LEU A 240 3.47 8.02 8.35
C LEU A 240 4.14 7.63 9.67
N MET A 241 5.27 6.93 9.63
CA MET A 241 5.97 6.50 10.84
C MET A 241 7.14 7.40 11.19
N HIS A 242 7.92 7.79 10.19
CA HIS A 242 9.17 8.54 10.39
C HIS A 242 9.07 10.02 10.04
N HIS A 243 7.90 10.50 9.59
CA HIS A 243 7.66 11.90 9.20
C HIS A 243 8.67 12.41 8.17
N LYS A 244 9.12 11.53 7.27
CA LYS A 244 10.10 11.89 6.24
C LYS A 244 9.45 12.58 5.04
N PRO A 245 10.14 13.53 4.40
CA PRO A 245 9.81 13.94 3.04
C PRO A 245 9.78 12.69 2.16
N THR A 246 8.69 12.53 1.40
CA THR A 246 8.44 11.32 0.63
C THR A 246 8.02 11.69 -0.79
N TYR A 247 8.70 11.13 -1.78
CA TYR A 247 8.52 11.42 -3.20
C TYR A 247 8.02 10.19 -3.95
N ALA A 248 7.04 10.36 -4.82
CA ALA A 248 6.45 9.26 -5.57
C ALA A 248 6.33 9.56 -7.07
N TYR A 249 6.80 8.64 -7.91
CA TYR A 249 6.58 8.68 -9.35
C TYR A 249 5.27 8.03 -9.80
N GLY A 250 4.74 7.11 -8.99
CA GLY A 250 3.56 6.33 -9.33
C GLY A 250 2.34 6.69 -8.49
N ARG A 251 1.20 6.23 -8.94
CA ARG A 251 -0.06 6.22 -8.21
C ARG A 251 -0.11 5.04 -7.25
N SER A 252 -0.72 5.27 -6.09
CA SER A 252 -0.95 4.28 -5.02
C SER A 252 -2.16 4.72 -4.17
N TRP A 253 -2.36 4.15 -2.98
CA TRP A 253 -3.39 4.62 -2.04
C TRP A 253 -3.22 6.08 -1.59
N PHE A 254 -2.00 6.63 -1.62
CA PHE A 254 -1.74 8.06 -1.36
C PHE A 254 -2.12 9.00 -2.53
N THR A 255 -2.60 8.47 -3.65
CA THR A 255 -3.08 9.31 -4.76
C THR A 255 -4.13 10.28 -4.23
N GLY A 256 -4.02 11.57 -4.57
CA GLY A 256 -4.90 12.62 -4.03
C GLY A 256 -4.39 13.28 -2.74
N HIS A 257 -3.28 12.80 -2.15
CA HIS A 257 -2.73 13.31 -0.90
C HIS A 257 -1.32 13.90 -1.08
N SER A 258 -1.18 14.83 -2.04
CA SER A 258 0.12 15.39 -2.45
C SER A 258 0.87 16.14 -1.35
N ASP A 259 0.17 16.58 -0.30
CA ASP A 259 0.81 17.22 0.85
C ASP A 259 1.55 16.24 1.76
N LEU A 260 1.14 14.96 1.75
CA LEU A 260 1.83 13.90 2.49
C LEU A 260 2.93 13.25 1.65
N ILE A 261 2.64 12.94 0.39
CA ILE A 261 3.56 12.27 -0.51
C ILE A 261 3.62 13.08 -1.81
N VAL A 262 4.79 13.67 -2.07
CA VAL A 262 4.99 14.64 -3.13
C VAL A 262 5.11 13.92 -4.48
N PRO A 263 4.22 14.17 -5.44
CA PRO A 263 4.33 13.56 -6.76
C PRO A 263 5.53 14.12 -7.53
N VAL A 264 6.27 13.25 -8.21
CA VAL A 264 7.37 13.60 -9.11
C VAL A 264 7.01 13.19 -10.52
N LEU A 265 7.07 14.14 -11.46
CA LEU A 265 6.75 13.90 -12.87
C LEU A 265 8.02 13.45 -13.61
N ARG A 266 7.96 12.30 -14.29
CA ARG A 266 9.10 11.66 -15.00
C ARG A 266 9.82 12.56 -16.03
N HIS A 267 9.13 13.57 -16.55
CA HIS A 267 9.64 14.44 -17.60
C HIS A 267 9.95 15.86 -17.10
N ASP A 268 9.80 16.09 -15.80
CA ASP A 268 9.98 17.40 -15.20
C ASP A 268 11.44 17.62 -14.79
N ARG A 269 12.15 18.42 -15.58
CA ARG A 269 13.56 18.76 -15.35
C ARG A 269 13.77 19.81 -14.29
N ARG A 270 12.71 20.35 -13.68
CA ARG A 270 12.82 21.30 -12.57
C ARG A 270 13.42 20.62 -11.34
N PRO A 271 14.00 21.38 -10.39
CA PRO A 271 14.39 20.84 -9.10
C PRO A 271 13.23 20.08 -8.44
N LEU A 272 13.58 19.11 -7.58
CA LEU A 272 12.58 18.36 -6.83
C LEU A 272 11.57 19.31 -6.15
N PRO A 273 10.25 19.07 -6.29
CA PRO A 273 9.28 19.87 -5.56
C PRO A 273 9.54 19.77 -4.07
N ARG A 274 9.35 20.87 -3.32
CA ARG A 274 9.63 20.93 -1.88
C ARG A 274 11.07 20.57 -1.50
N LEU A 275 12.05 21.02 -2.30
CA LEU A 275 13.48 20.86 -2.00
C LEU A 275 13.85 21.42 -0.61
N ASP A 276 13.14 22.45 -0.15
CA ASP A 276 13.25 23.01 1.21
C ASP A 276 13.09 21.94 2.29
N TRP A 277 12.23 20.93 2.08
CA TRP A 277 12.05 19.83 3.02
C TRP A 277 13.24 18.88 3.11
N LEU A 278 14.02 18.73 2.03
CA LEU A 278 15.28 17.97 2.10
C LEU A 278 16.36 18.75 2.86
N ALA A 279 16.44 20.06 2.64
CA ALA A 279 17.38 20.93 3.34
C ALA A 279 17.06 20.97 4.85
N ASP A 280 15.79 21.17 5.18
CA ASP A 280 15.28 21.28 6.54
C ASP A 280 13.96 20.49 6.74
N PRO A 281 14.03 19.26 7.25
CA PRO A 281 12.86 18.45 7.58
C PRO A 281 11.97 19.03 8.68
N THR A 282 12.45 20.00 9.46
CA THR A 282 11.62 20.65 10.49
C THR A 282 10.49 21.46 9.86
N LEU A 283 10.64 21.88 8.60
CA LEU A 283 9.57 22.55 7.84
C LEU A 283 8.35 21.65 7.59
N MET A 284 8.52 20.32 7.66
CA MET A 284 7.40 19.37 7.61
C MET A 284 6.70 19.18 8.97
N ARG A 285 7.33 19.62 10.07
CA ARG A 285 6.82 19.48 11.44
C ARG A 285 5.96 20.68 11.80
N ASN A 286 4.79 20.74 11.17
CA ASN A 286 3.76 21.71 11.52
C ASN A 286 2.49 20.98 11.95
N ALA A 287 1.68 21.63 12.79
CA ALA A 287 0.49 21.04 13.38
C ALA A 287 -0.48 20.46 12.34
N TRP A 288 -0.62 21.11 11.18
CA TRP A 288 -1.51 20.64 10.12
C TRP A 288 -1.00 19.35 9.46
N LEU A 289 0.29 19.29 9.09
CA LEU A 289 0.88 18.08 8.50
C LEU A 289 0.96 16.92 9.50
N ASP A 290 1.24 17.18 10.76
CA ASP A 290 1.23 16.15 11.80
C ASP A 290 -0.19 15.58 11.99
N ASP A 291 -1.21 16.44 12.03
CA ASP A 291 -2.62 16.02 12.13
C ASP A 291 -3.09 15.24 10.89
N TYR A 292 -2.67 15.68 9.68
CA TYR A 292 -2.94 14.96 8.43
C TYR A 292 -2.27 13.58 8.42
N THR A 293 -1.03 13.50 8.91
CA THR A 293 -0.30 12.23 9.00
C THR A 293 -1.00 11.27 9.96
N ASP A 294 -1.50 11.76 11.11
CA ASP A 294 -2.26 10.97 12.07
C ASP A 294 -3.61 10.52 11.50
N TRP A 295 -4.35 11.41 10.84
CA TRP A 295 -5.60 11.07 10.15
C TRP A 295 -5.37 9.96 9.11
N PHE A 296 -4.40 10.13 8.21
CA PHE A 296 -4.16 9.20 7.12
C PHE A 296 -3.77 7.81 7.64
N LEU A 297 -2.90 7.77 8.67
CA LEU A 297 -2.55 6.51 9.33
C LEU A 297 -3.76 5.86 10.00
N ALA A 298 -4.59 6.64 10.71
CA ALA A 298 -5.81 6.11 11.32
C ALA A 298 -6.77 5.52 10.28
N GLN A 299 -6.92 6.17 9.13
CA GLN A 299 -7.74 5.72 8.01
C GLN A 299 -7.21 4.39 7.41
N LEU A 300 -5.90 4.27 7.21
CA LEU A 300 -5.30 2.99 6.80
C LEU A 300 -5.56 1.87 7.82
N LEU A 301 -5.39 2.17 9.11
CA LEU A 301 -5.60 1.19 10.18
C LEU A 301 -7.09 0.79 10.29
N ALA A 302 -8.03 1.70 10.06
CA ALA A 302 -9.47 1.40 10.09
C ALA A 302 -9.84 0.27 9.13
N ARG A 303 -9.18 0.25 7.97
CA ARG A 303 -9.33 -0.73 6.89
C ARG A 303 -8.55 -2.03 7.10
N GLN A 304 -7.76 -2.14 8.17
CA GLN A 304 -6.90 -3.31 8.40
C GLN A 304 -7.45 -4.30 9.44
N PHE A 305 -7.10 -5.57 9.28
CA PHE A 305 -7.46 -6.68 10.17
C PHE A 305 -6.25 -7.58 10.34
N ASP A 306 -6.02 -8.09 11.53
CA ASP A 306 -5.03 -9.15 11.76
C ASP A 306 -5.59 -10.50 11.29
N HIS A 307 -4.83 -11.25 10.46
CA HIS A 307 -5.29 -12.54 9.93
C HIS A 307 -5.57 -13.56 11.03
N LYS A 308 -4.70 -13.65 12.03
CA LYS A 308 -4.82 -14.60 13.14
C LYS A 308 -6.01 -14.27 14.02
N LEU A 309 -6.30 -12.99 14.21
CA LEU A 309 -7.51 -12.56 14.90
C LEU A 309 -8.76 -12.92 14.09
N GLY A 310 -8.72 -12.73 12.77
CA GLY A 310 -9.79 -13.13 11.86
C GLY A 310 -10.13 -14.61 11.98
N GLU A 311 -9.13 -15.48 11.95
CA GLU A 311 -9.31 -16.94 12.14
C GLU A 311 -9.95 -17.30 13.47
N LYS A 312 -9.55 -16.62 14.55
CA LYS A 312 -10.09 -16.85 15.90
C LYS A 312 -11.49 -16.28 16.07
N GLN A 313 -11.85 -15.27 15.30
CA GLN A 313 -13.10 -14.51 15.42
C GLN A 313 -13.75 -14.30 14.04
N PRO A 314 -14.14 -15.39 13.34
CA PRO A 314 -14.61 -15.32 11.96
C PRO A 314 -15.88 -14.47 11.81
N ALA A 315 -16.77 -14.48 12.80
CA ALA A 315 -17.99 -13.66 12.80
C ALA A 315 -17.69 -12.15 12.85
N GLU A 316 -16.78 -11.71 13.73
CA GLU A 316 -16.38 -10.30 13.83
C GLU A 316 -15.63 -9.84 12.59
N PHE A 317 -14.79 -10.72 12.03
CA PHE A 317 -14.13 -10.49 10.76
C PHE A 317 -15.15 -10.24 9.64
N LYS A 318 -16.11 -11.17 9.45
CA LYS A 318 -17.20 -11.04 8.48
C LYS A 318 -17.96 -9.73 8.67
N LYS A 319 -18.42 -9.45 9.89
CA LYS A 319 -19.10 -8.19 10.23
C LYS A 319 -18.31 -6.95 9.83
N LYS A 320 -17.00 -6.95 10.05
CA LYS A 320 -16.16 -5.81 9.69
C LYS A 320 -15.94 -5.70 8.18
N VAL A 321 -15.79 -6.80 7.46
CA VAL A 321 -15.76 -6.81 5.98
C VAL A 321 -17.08 -6.27 5.41
N TRP A 322 -18.22 -6.70 5.96
CA TRP A 322 -19.53 -6.16 5.60
C TRP A 322 -19.62 -4.65 5.87
N HIS A 323 -19.11 -4.19 7.01
CA HIS A 323 -19.07 -2.76 7.31
C HIS A 323 -18.18 -1.98 6.33
N LEU A 324 -17.12 -2.58 5.81
CA LEU A 324 -16.17 -2.00 4.85
C LEU A 324 -16.49 -2.33 3.39
N SER A 325 -17.76 -2.58 3.10
CA SER A 325 -18.25 -2.93 1.76
C SER A 325 -18.84 -1.73 1.02
N TRP A 326 -19.04 -1.92 -0.29
CA TRP A 326 -19.65 -0.91 -1.17
C TRP A 326 -21.01 -0.42 -0.66
N GLN A 327 -21.93 -1.30 -0.28
CA GLN A 327 -23.27 -0.87 0.18
C GLN A 327 -23.19 -0.06 1.48
N SER A 328 -22.38 -0.50 2.44
CA SER A 328 -22.17 0.24 3.70
C SER A 328 -21.57 1.62 3.43
N TYR A 329 -20.61 1.71 2.51
CA TYR A 329 -20.02 2.98 2.11
C TYR A 329 -21.02 3.88 1.37
N CYS A 330 -21.89 3.35 0.49
CA CYS A 330 -22.96 4.14 -0.12
C CYS A 330 -23.95 4.69 0.90
N GLN A 331 -24.26 3.92 1.95
CA GLN A 331 -25.23 4.30 2.96
C GLN A 331 -24.67 5.32 3.98
N HIS A 332 -23.40 5.17 4.36
CA HIS A 332 -22.81 5.89 5.49
C HIS A 332 -21.62 6.78 5.12
N GLY A 333 -21.16 6.72 3.87
CA GLY A 333 -19.99 7.46 3.41
C GLY A 333 -18.73 7.12 4.21
N GLU A 334 -17.94 8.13 4.52
CA GLU A 334 -16.68 8.00 5.25
C GLU A 334 -16.85 7.64 6.74
N ALA A 335 -18.08 7.75 7.30
CA ALA A 335 -18.34 7.45 8.70
C ALA A 335 -18.13 5.97 9.07
N ILE A 336 -18.03 5.08 8.08
CA ILE A 336 -17.70 3.66 8.31
C ILE A 336 -16.26 3.43 8.79
N PHE A 337 -15.40 4.45 8.78
CA PHE A 337 -14.00 4.34 9.16
C PHE A 337 -13.68 4.87 10.56
N ASP A 338 -14.67 5.38 11.30
CA ASP A 338 -14.47 6.12 12.56
C ASP A 338 -14.35 5.29 13.84
#